data_AF-A0A5N1L7N7-F1
#
_entry.id   AF-A0A5N1L7N7-F1
#
_cell.length_a   1.000
_cell.length_b   1.000
_cell.length_c   1.000
_cell.angle_alpha   90.00
_cell.angle_beta   90.00
_cell.angle_gamma   90.00
#
_symmetry.space_group_name_H-M   'P 1'
#
loop_
_entity.id
_entity.type
_entity.pdbx_description
1 polymer ?
#
loop_
_entity_poly.entity_id
_entity_poly.type
_entity_poly.pdbx_seq_one_letter_code
_entity_poly.pdbx_strand_id
1 'polypeptide(L)' 'MARYGSVLIYDGECPYCSVAAKALEQVEDIGAISWYEESAQSFLTAQFDDPPFAMVLIDQPAKQV' A
#
# COMPACT_ATOMS: atom_id res chain seq x y z
N MET A 1 0.86 -18.50 1.74
CA MET A 1 0.85 -17.02 1.80
C MET A 1 1.04 -16.53 0.39
N ALA A 2 0.03 -15.91 -0.22
CA ALA A 2 0.20 -15.27 -1.52
C ALA A 2 1.32 -14.23 -1.39
N ARG A 3 2.31 -14.30 -2.29
CA ARG A 3 3.39 -13.33 -2.32
C ARG A 3 2.94 -12.23 -3.27
N TYR A 4 2.34 -11.19 -2.72
CA TYR A 4 1.94 -10.02 -3.50
C TYR A 4 3.20 -9.36 -4.10
N GLY A 5 3.18 -9.09 -5.40
CA GLY A 5 4.19 -8.32 -6.12
C GLY A 5 4.13 -6.82 -5.81
N SER A 6 2.95 -6.34 -5.42
CA SER A 6 2.75 -4.95 -5.00
C SER A 6 1.85 -4.85 -3.75
N VAL A 7 1.99 -3.77 -3.00
CA VAL A 7 1.19 -3.48 -1.80
C VAL A 7 0.65 -2.05 -1.86
N LEU A 8 -0.65 -1.90 -1.69
CA LEU A 8 -1.31 -0.63 -1.51
C LEU A 8 -1.43 -0.29 -0.02
N ILE A 9 -0.86 0.82 0.40
CA ILE A 9 -1.16 1.43 1.71
C ILE A 9 -2.23 2.50 1.49
N TYR A 10 -3.29 2.46 2.27
CA TYR A 10 -4.39 3.41 2.15
C TYR A 10 -4.95 3.85 3.50
N ASP A 11 -5.39 5.11 3.56
CA ASP A 11 -6.15 5.65 4.67
C ASP A 11 -7.63 5.23 4.55
N GLY A 12 -8.12 4.49 5.55
CA GLY A 12 -9.52 4.05 5.62
C GLY A 12 -10.52 5.16 5.93
N GLU A 13 -10.07 6.31 6.46
CA GLU A 13 -10.91 7.49 6.72
C GLU A 13 -11.15 8.32 5.44
N CYS A 14 -10.33 8.11 4.40
CA CYS A 14 -10.50 8.69 3.08
C CYS A 14 -11.53 7.89 2.24
N PRO A 15 -12.70 8.47 1.89
CA PRO A 15 -13.76 7.73 1.19
C PRO A 15 -13.31 7.21 -0.18
N TYR A 16 -12.56 8.02 -0.93
CA TYR A 16 -11.98 7.62 -2.22
C TYR A 16 -10.99 6.47 -2.07
N CYS A 17 -10.13 6.53 -1.07
CA CYS A 17 -9.06 5.56 -0.83
C CYS A 17 -9.62 4.18 -0.47
N SER A 18 -10.69 4.14 0.32
CA SER A 18 -11.39 2.88 0.63
C SER A 18 -12.01 2.20 -0.59
N VAL A 19 -12.56 2.99 -1.52
CA VAL A 19 -13.13 2.46 -2.78
C VAL A 19 -12.03 1.97 -3.71
N ALA A 20 -10.93 2.73 -3.82
CA ALA A 20 -9.76 2.34 -4.61
C ALA A 20 -9.13 1.05 -4.08
N ALA A 21 -9.00 0.89 -2.76
CA ALA A 21 -8.49 -0.32 -2.13
C ALA A 21 -9.36 -1.54 -2.49
N LYS A 22 -10.68 -1.45 -2.36
CA LYS A 22 -11.60 -2.54 -2.74
C LYS A 22 -11.53 -2.92 -4.23
N ALA A 23 -11.27 -1.94 -5.10
CA ALA A 23 -11.07 -2.22 -6.52
C ALA A 23 -9.74 -2.95 -6.76
N LEU A 24 -8.68 -2.56 -6.05
CA LEU A 24 -7.35 -3.11 -6.19
C LEU A 24 -7.19 -4.49 -5.54
N GLU A 25 -7.97 -4.81 -4.49
CA GLU A 25 -8.07 -6.17 -3.94
C GLU A 25 -8.55 -7.21 -4.96
N GLN A 26 -9.20 -6.79 -6.06
CA GLN A 26 -9.58 -7.71 -7.15
C GLN A 26 -8.42 -8.07 -8.07
N VAL A 27 -7.29 -7.38 -7.95
CA VAL A 27 -6.06 -7.70 -8.68
C VAL A 27 -5.28 -8.71 -7.85
N GLU A 28 -5.15 -9.94 -8.35
CA GLU A 28 -4.63 -11.10 -7.59
C GLU A 28 -3.21 -10.90 -6.99
N ASP A 29 -2.45 -9.91 -7.49
CA ASP A 29 -1.07 -9.65 -7.10
C ASP A 29 -0.88 -8.42 -6.20
N ILE A 30 -1.98 -7.74 -5.83
CA ILE A 30 -1.93 -6.55 -4.98
C ILE A 30 -2.47 -6.86 -3.59
N GLY A 31 -1.61 -6.70 -2.58
CA GLY A 31 -2.03 -6.68 -1.18
C GLY A 31 -2.49 -5.29 -0.76
N ALA A 32 -3.38 -5.21 0.23
CA ALA A 32 -3.83 -3.94 0.81
C ALA A 32 -3.52 -3.90 2.30
N ILE A 33 -2.95 -2.80 2.79
CA ILE A 33 -2.59 -2.56 4.18
C ILE A 33 -3.14 -1.20 4.62
N SER A 34 -3.67 -1.14 5.84
CA SER A 34 -4.15 0.12 6.42
C SER A 34 -2.98 1.04 6.76
N TRP A 35 -3.12 2.33 6.46
CA TRP A 35 -2.14 3.36 6.83
C TRP A 35 -1.87 3.38 8.34
N TYR A 36 -2.85 3.02 9.17
CA TYR A 36 -2.71 2.98 10.64
C TYR A 36 -1.92 1.78 11.17
N GLU A 37 -1.51 0.83 10.32
CA GLU A 37 -0.65 -0.27 10.75
C GLU A 37 0.78 0.20 11.04
N GLU A 38 1.37 -0.35 12.10
CA GLU A 38 2.74 -0.01 12.52
C GLU A 38 3.77 -0.30 11.41
N SER A 39 3.55 -1.37 10.64
CA SER A 39 4.38 -1.75 9.49
C SER A 39 4.34 -0.71 8.38
N ALA A 40 3.17 -0.15 8.09
CA ALA A 40 2.97 0.91 7.11
C ALA A 40 3.67 2.20 7.55
N GLN A 41 3.45 2.62 8.81
CA GLN A 41 4.10 3.81 9.35
C GLN A 41 5.62 3.70 9.35
N SER A 42 6.15 2.56 9.84
CA SER A 42 7.60 2.31 9.88
C SER A 42 8.23 2.35 8.49
N PHE A 43 7.56 1.77 7.50
CA PHE A 43 8.02 1.82 6.11
C PHE A 43 8.00 3.24 5.56
N LEU A 44 6.89 3.96 5.71
CA LEU A 44 6.74 5.30 5.13
C LEU A 44 7.67 6.32 5.78
N THR A 45 7.83 6.29 7.10
CA THR A 45 8.81 7.13 7.81
C THR A 45 10.24 6.83 7.33
N ALA A 46 10.59 5.57 7.13
CA ALA A 46 11.94 5.22 6.65
C ALA A 46 12.23 5.71 5.22
N GLN A 47 11.20 5.90 4.38
CA GLN A 47 11.36 6.35 2.99
C GLN A 47 11.18 7.86 2.81
N PHE A 48 10.32 8.48 3.61
CA PHE A 48 9.83 9.84 3.37
C PHE A 48 9.98 10.79 4.57
N ASP A 49 10.51 10.33 5.71
CA ASP A 49 10.60 11.02 7.01
C ASP A 49 9.23 11.40 7.62
N ASP A 50 8.41 12.17 6.90
CA ASP A 50 7.04 12.55 7.26
C ASP A 50 6.07 12.08 6.16
N PRO A 51 5.18 11.10 6.41
CA PRO A 51 4.35 10.49 5.38
C PRO A 51 3.13 11.36 4.99
N PRO A 52 3.12 12.05 3.84
CA PRO A 52 2.07 13.00 3.48
C PRO A 52 0.95 12.38 2.63
N PHE A 53 0.90 11.05 2.50
CA PHE A 53 0.06 10.36 1.52
C PHE A 53 -1.11 9.65 2.19
N ALA A 54 -2.33 9.94 1.74
CA ALA A 54 -3.54 9.18 2.08
C ALA A 54 -3.62 7.84 1.33
N MET A 55 -2.83 7.65 0.27
CA MET A 55 -2.77 6.40 -0.50
C MET A 55 -1.46 6.31 -1.28
N VAL A 56 -0.80 5.15 -1.23
CA VAL A 56 0.45 4.89 -1.94
C VAL A 56 0.55 3.43 -2.36
N LEU A 57 0.91 3.19 -3.63
CA LEU A 57 1.18 1.86 -4.16
C LEU A 57 2.69 1.63 -4.17
N ILE A 58 3.11 0.55 -3.52
CA ILE A 58 4.50 0.10 -3.47
C ILE A 58 4.59 -1.10 -4.38
N ASP A 59 5.37 -0.96 -5.45
CA ASP A 59 5.63 -2.05 -6.38
C ASP A 59 7.05 -2.57 -6.16
N GLN A 60 7.22 -3.90 -6.12
CA GLN A 60 8.54 -4.51 -6.13
C GLN A 60 8.92 -4.77 -7.60
N PRO A 61 9.81 -3.96 -8.20
CA PRO A 61 10.15 -4.16 -9.60
C PRO A 61 10.74 -5.56 -9.79
N ALA A 62 10.25 -6.27 -10.81
CA ALA A 62 10.83 -7.53 -11.22
C ALA A 62 12.33 -7.30 -11.44
N LYS A 63 13.17 -8.12 -10.80
CA LYS A 63 14.63 -8.03 -10.93
C LYS A 63 15.00 -8.14 -12.41
N GLN A 64 15.31 -7.02 -13.04
CA GLN A 64 15.80 -7.04 -14.42
C GLN A 64 17.17 -7.71 -14.39
N VAL A 65 17.24 -8.90 -14.98
CA VAL A 65 18.45 -9.71 -15.20
C VAL A 65 19.18 -9.24 -16.44
#